data_AF-A0A2M8S1Q4-F1
#
_entry.id   AF-A0A2M8S1Q4-F1
#
_cell.length_a   1.000
_cell.length_b   1.000
_cell.length_c   1.000
_cell.angle_alpha   90.00
_cell.angle_beta   90.00
_cell.angle_gamma   90.00
#
_symmetry.space_group_name_H-M   'P 1'
#
loop_
_entity.id
_entity.type
_entity.pdbx_description
1 polymer ?
#
loop_
_entity_poly.entity_id
_entity_poly.type
_entity_poly.pdbx_seq_one_letter_code
_entity_poly.pdbx_strand_id
1 'polypeptide(L)'
;MKRSIFLIMLTALLAACSSPKPNLVHTDSPIVNITAELDPLVDVGASQNGAYVKNKTESMVSLRYLLTWYDKQGVTQLADYQTPEAWHALSLTPKQRYDIPLQRPTAQSVNYRLYLTEQRTH
;
A
#
# COMPACT_ATOMS: atom_id res chain seq x y z
N MET A 1 -24.01 24.90 45.97
CA MET A 1 -22.97 23.95 45.48
C MET A 1 -23.61 22.84 44.64
N LYS A 2 -24.05 23.11 43.40
CA LYS A 2 -24.66 22.08 42.51
C LYS A 2 -24.37 22.27 41.01
N ARG A 3 -23.66 23.34 40.62
CA ARG A 3 -23.39 23.70 39.21
C ARG A 3 -22.00 23.30 38.71
N SER A 4 -21.09 22.87 39.59
CA SER A 4 -19.69 22.57 39.21
C SER A 4 -19.43 21.11 38.83
N ILE A 5 -20.37 20.19 39.06
CA ILE A 5 -20.18 18.77 38.73
C ILE A 5 -20.37 18.51 37.22
N PHE A 6 -21.18 19.33 36.55
CA PHE A 6 -21.49 19.16 35.12
C PHE A 6 -20.31 19.47 34.18
N LEU A 7 -19.36 20.32 34.59
CA LEU A 7 -18.22 20.68 33.74
C LEU A 7 -17.14 19.59 33.69
N ILE A 8 -17.04 18.73 34.70
CA ILE A 8 -16.00 17.70 34.77
C ILE A 8 -16.36 16.49 33.88
N MET A 9 -17.66 16.24 33.68
CA MET A 9 -18.12 15.11 32.86
C MET A 9 -17.97 15.37 31.35
N LEU A 10 -17.95 16.63 30.92
CA LEU A 10 -17.87 17.00 29.51
C LEU A 10 -16.44 16.91 28.94
N THR A 11 -15.42 17.06 29.77
CA THR A 11 -14.00 16.96 29.34
C THR A 11 -13.50 15.52 29.25
N ALA A 12 -14.11 14.58 29.98
CA ALA A 12 -13.75 13.16 29.94
C ALA A 12 -14.13 12.47 28.61
N LEU A 13 -15.07 13.03 27.84
CA LEU A 13 -15.51 12.47 26.55
C LEU A 13 -14.58 12.83 25.38
N LEU A 14 -13.65 13.79 25.54
CA LEU A 14 -12.73 14.19 24.48
C LEU A 14 -11.47 13.32 24.37
N ALA A 15 -11.18 12.46 25.35
CA ALA A 15 -9.97 11.64 25.38
C ALA A 15 -10.06 10.35 24.51
N ALA A 16 -11.19 10.08 23.87
CA ALA A 16 -11.40 8.83 23.12
C ALA A 16 -10.93 8.87 21.65
N CYS A 17 -10.44 10.01 21.15
CA CYS A 17 -10.06 10.15 19.73
C CYS A 17 -8.54 10.14 19.46
N SER A 18 -7.69 9.84 20.45
CA SER A 18 -6.23 9.77 20.25
C SER A 18 -5.72 8.33 20.22
N SER A 19 -6.41 7.43 19.53
CA SER A 19 -5.81 6.13 19.22
C SER A 19 -4.53 6.37 18.40
N PRO A 20 -3.37 5.84 18.82
CA PRO A 20 -2.16 5.97 18.04
C PRO A 20 -2.41 5.28 16.70
N LYS A 21 -2.55 6.08 15.63
CA LYS A 21 -2.54 5.56 14.28
C LYS A 21 -1.16 4.90 14.07
N PRO A 22 -1.10 3.64 13.60
CA PRO A 22 0.17 3.01 13.30
C PRO A 22 0.98 3.94 12.40
N ASN A 23 2.19 4.30 12.84
CA ASN A 23 3.07 5.08 12.01
C ASN A 23 3.55 4.17 10.87
N LEU A 24 2.88 4.27 9.72
CA LEU A 24 3.16 3.51 8.50
C LEU A 24 4.60 3.69 8.01
N VAL A 25 5.32 4.72 8.48
CA VAL A 25 6.72 4.99 8.15
C VAL A 25 7.69 4.09 8.93
N HIS A 26 7.26 3.50 10.05
CA HIS A 26 8.08 2.61 10.88
C HIS A 26 7.59 1.17 10.90
N THR A 27 6.64 0.81 10.02
CA THR A 27 6.29 -0.60 9.83
C THR A 27 7.27 -1.22 8.85
N ASP A 28 7.92 -2.29 9.29
CA ASP A 28 8.81 -3.12 8.48
C ASP A 28 8.10 -3.87 7.33
N SER A 29 6.77 -3.83 7.30
CA SER A 29 5.95 -4.46 6.26
C SER A 29 5.66 -3.48 5.11
N PRO A 30 5.75 -3.93 3.85
CA PRO A 30 5.32 -3.12 2.71
C PRO A 30 3.84 -2.80 2.75
N ILE A 31 3.47 -1.68 2.14
CA ILE A 31 2.07 -1.25 2.03
C ILE A 31 1.54 -1.66 0.66
N VAL A 32 0.34 -2.24 0.63
CA VAL A 32 -0.38 -2.55 -0.60
C VAL A 32 -1.56 -1.59 -0.74
N ASN A 33 -1.60 -0.87 -1.86
CA ASN A 33 -2.70 -0.02 -2.26
C ASN A 33 -3.36 -0.64 -3.49
N ILE A 34 -4.60 -1.11 -3.35
CA ILE A 34 -5.38 -1.71 -4.43
C ILE A 34 -6.69 -0.95 -4.58
N THR A 35 -7.13 -0.78 -5.82
CA THR A 35 -8.45 -0.22 -6.13
C THR A 35 -9.57 -1.18 -5.76
N ALA A 36 -10.73 -0.63 -5.40
CA ALA A 36 -11.87 -1.42 -4.92
C ALA A 36 -12.43 -2.38 -5.99
N GLU A 37 -12.33 -2.06 -7.28
CA GLU A 37 -12.82 -2.93 -8.35
C GLU A 37 -11.88 -4.13 -8.59
N LEU A 38 -10.58 -3.94 -8.40
CA LEU A 38 -9.57 -4.99 -8.56
C LEU A 38 -9.46 -5.92 -7.33
N ASP A 39 -9.62 -5.40 -6.12
CA ASP A 39 -9.49 -6.15 -4.86
C ASP A 39 -10.24 -7.49 -4.80
N PRO A 40 -11.51 -7.60 -5.23
CA PRO A 40 -12.19 -8.90 -5.20
C PRO A 40 -11.60 -9.92 -6.19
N LEU A 41 -10.94 -9.46 -7.27
CA LEU A 41 -10.51 -10.27 -8.41
C LEU A 41 -9.12 -10.89 -8.21
N VAL A 42 -8.29 -10.31 -7.34
CA VAL A 42 -6.91 -10.76 -7.13
C VAL A 42 -6.60 -11.02 -5.66
N ASP A 43 -5.63 -11.89 -5.43
CA ASP A 43 -4.98 -12.08 -4.14
C ASP A 43 -3.59 -11.44 -4.22
N VAL A 44 -3.26 -10.55 -3.28
CA VAL A 44 -2.02 -9.79 -3.28
C VAL A 44 -1.31 -10.02 -1.96
N GLY A 45 -0.04 -10.42 -2.04
CA GLY A 45 0.83 -10.52 -0.88
C GLY A 45 2.06 -9.65 -1.05
N ALA A 46 2.50 -9.03 0.04
CA ALA A 46 3.72 -8.24 0.10
C ALA A 46 4.48 -8.50 1.40
N SER A 47 5.80 -8.56 1.28
CA SER A 47 6.76 -8.79 2.36
C SER A 47 8.07 -8.10 2.00
N GLN A 48 8.99 -7.95 2.94
CA GLN A 48 10.27 -7.27 2.68
C GLN A 48 11.06 -7.82 1.47
N ASN A 49 10.90 -9.11 1.18
CA ASN A 49 11.69 -9.82 0.18
C ASN A 49 10.87 -10.29 -1.02
N GLY A 50 9.58 -9.95 -1.09
CA GLY A 50 8.76 -10.39 -2.21
C GLY A 50 7.37 -9.79 -2.22
N ALA A 51 6.86 -9.56 -3.42
CA ALA A 51 5.48 -9.26 -3.70
C ALA A 51 4.92 -10.22 -4.74
N TYR A 52 3.64 -10.53 -4.66
CA TYR A 52 2.95 -11.28 -5.70
C TYR A 52 1.54 -10.74 -5.90
N VAL A 53 1.01 -10.98 -7.10
CA VAL A 53 -0.41 -10.84 -7.41
C VAL A 53 -0.88 -12.11 -8.08
N LYS A 54 -2.03 -12.62 -7.65
CA LYS A 54 -2.64 -13.84 -8.17
C LYS A 54 -4.06 -13.56 -8.60
N ASN A 55 -4.43 -13.98 -9.80
CA ASN A 55 -5.81 -13.96 -10.25
C ASN A 55 -6.64 -15.00 -9.47
N LYS A 56 -7.74 -14.58 -8.85
CA LYS A 56 -8.66 -15.49 -8.11
C LYS A 56 -9.75 -16.06 -9.01
N THR A 57 -9.97 -15.48 -10.18
CA THR A 57 -11.11 -15.75 -11.05
C THR A 57 -10.81 -16.85 -12.08
N GLU A 58 -11.85 -17.29 -12.79
CA GLU A 58 -11.75 -18.18 -13.97
C GLU A 58 -11.60 -17.41 -15.28
N SER A 59 -11.54 -16.08 -15.22
CA SER A 59 -11.41 -15.19 -16.37
C SER A 59 -10.05 -14.51 -16.36
N MET A 60 -9.61 -13.98 -17.50
CA MET A 60 -8.41 -13.14 -17.55
C MET A 60 -8.64 -11.83 -16.78
N VAL A 61 -7.64 -11.41 -16.00
CA VAL A 61 -7.66 -10.13 -15.28
C VAL A 61 -6.51 -9.26 -15.78
N SER A 62 -6.86 -8.07 -16.26
CA SER A 62 -5.92 -7.07 -16.77
C SER A 62 -5.77 -5.94 -15.76
N LEU A 63 -4.55 -5.73 -15.29
CA LEU A 63 -4.21 -4.72 -14.29
C LEU A 63 -2.89 -4.04 -14.63
N ARG A 64 -2.55 -3.00 -13.88
CA ARG A 64 -1.22 -2.42 -13.86
C ARG A 64 -0.75 -2.22 -12.44
N TYR A 65 0.56 -2.27 -12.24
CA TYR A 65 1.16 -2.05 -10.94
C TYR A 65 2.29 -1.03 -10.98
N LEU A 66 2.56 -0.43 -9.82
CA LEU A 66 3.66 0.51 -9.60
C LEU A 66 4.32 0.19 -8.24
N LEU A 67 5.65 0.19 -8.21
CA LEU A 67 6.45 0.07 -6.98
C LEU A 67 7.10 1.42 -6.66
N THR A 68 6.88 1.91 -5.46
CA THR A 68 7.58 3.09 -4.92
C THR A 68 8.42 2.67 -3.72
N TRP A 69 9.72 2.96 -3.76
CA TRP A 69 10.66 2.59 -2.70
C TRP A 69 10.92 3.73 -1.73
N TYR A 70 11.20 3.39 -0.48
CA TYR A 70 11.47 4.33 0.61
C TYR A 70 12.71 3.93 1.41
N ASP A 71 13.40 4.92 1.96
CA ASP A 71 14.43 4.71 2.98
C ASP A 71 13.82 4.56 4.39
N LYS A 72 14.70 4.41 5.39
CA LYS A 72 14.32 4.23 6.80
C LYS A 72 13.54 5.42 7.39
N GLN A 73 13.62 6.58 6.74
CA GLN A 73 12.93 7.80 7.14
C GLN A 73 11.63 8.00 6.35
N GLY A 74 11.29 7.09 5.42
CA GLY A 74 10.12 7.20 4.57
C GLY A 74 10.32 8.10 3.37
N VAL A 75 11.55 8.48 3.03
CA VAL A 75 11.84 9.33 1.87
C VAL A 75 11.90 8.45 0.62
N THR A 76 11.18 8.86 -0.42
CA THR A 76 11.14 8.17 -1.72
C THR A 76 12.54 8.02 -2.31
N GLN A 77 12.86 6.80 -2.73
CA GLN A 77 14.13 6.44 -3.36
C GLN A 77 13.89 6.20 -4.85
N LEU A 78 14.63 6.91 -5.70
CA LEU A 78 14.57 6.79 -7.16
C LEU A 78 15.95 6.41 -7.69
N ALA A 79 15.98 5.62 -8.78
CA ALA A 79 17.24 5.31 -9.45
C ALA A 79 17.79 6.55 -10.18
N ASP A 80 16.88 7.37 -10.71
CA ASP A 80 17.14 8.66 -11.32
C ASP A 80 15.97 9.61 -11.00
N TYR A 81 16.26 10.78 -10.42
CA TYR A 81 15.25 11.78 -10.07
C TYR A 81 14.64 12.49 -11.28
N GLN A 82 15.22 12.33 -12.47
CA GLN A 82 14.70 12.87 -13.72
C GLN A 82 13.71 11.92 -14.41
N THR A 83 13.73 10.64 -14.03
CA THR A 83 12.88 9.61 -14.63
C THR A 83 11.66 9.36 -13.74
N PRO A 84 10.43 9.56 -14.24
CA PRO A 84 9.23 9.27 -13.46
C PRO A 84 9.08 7.76 -13.21
N GLU A 85 8.50 7.39 -12.08
CA GLU A 85 8.17 5.99 -11.82
C GLU A 85 7.17 5.47 -12.85
N ALA A 86 7.39 4.24 -13.34
CA ALA A 86 6.62 3.67 -14.43
C ALA A 86 5.56 2.68 -13.93
N TRP A 87 4.37 2.75 -14.53
CA TRP A 87 3.34 1.73 -14.39
C TRP A 87 3.65 0.55 -15.31
N HIS A 88 3.58 -0.66 -14.78
CA HIS A 88 3.75 -1.90 -15.52
C HIS A 88 2.41 -2.55 -15.80
N ALA A 89 2.09 -2.76 -17.07
CA ALA A 89 0.92 -3.52 -17.50
C ALA A 89 1.09 -5.02 -17.23
N LEU A 90 0.03 -5.69 -16.79
CA LEU A 90 0.02 -7.11 -16.50
C LEU A 90 -1.35 -7.73 -16.81
N SER A 91 -1.34 -8.78 -17.63
CA SER A 91 -2.52 -9.62 -17.86
C SER A 91 -2.28 -10.99 -17.22
N LEU A 92 -3.13 -11.34 -16.28
CA LEU A 92 -3.10 -12.62 -15.59
C LEU A 92 -4.14 -13.55 -16.17
N THR A 93 -3.69 -14.69 -16.70
CA THR A 93 -4.60 -15.79 -17.07
C THR A 93 -5.32 -16.33 -15.82
N PRO A 94 -6.40 -17.12 -15.99
CA PRO A 94 -7.14 -17.69 -14.86
C PRO A 94 -6.22 -18.38 -13.85
N LYS A 95 -6.41 -18.10 -12.55
CA LYS A 95 -5.61 -18.63 -11.43
C LYS A 95 -4.12 -18.34 -11.44
N GLN A 96 -3.60 -17.62 -12.43
CA GLN A 96 -2.18 -17.32 -12.55
C GLN A 96 -1.69 -16.47 -11.39
N ARG A 97 -0.55 -16.87 -10.82
CA ARG A 97 0.25 -16.06 -9.92
C ARG A 97 1.41 -15.45 -10.71
N TYR A 98 1.66 -14.17 -10.45
CA TYR A 98 2.82 -13.44 -10.92
C TYR A 98 3.58 -12.91 -9.71
N ASP A 99 4.84 -13.32 -9.57
CA ASP A 99 5.74 -12.76 -8.57
C ASP A 99 6.35 -11.48 -9.13
N ILE A 100 6.12 -10.37 -8.44
CA ILE A 100 6.52 -9.03 -8.87
C ILE A 100 8.02 -8.87 -8.61
N PRO A 101 8.84 -8.58 -9.64
CA PRO A 101 10.26 -8.34 -9.44
C PRO A 101 10.50 -7.11 -8.56
N LEU A 102 11.22 -7.30 -7.46
CA LEU A 102 11.61 -6.22 -6.56
C LEU A 102 13.01 -5.70 -6.94
N GLN A 103 13.06 -4.61 -7.70
CA GLN A 103 14.31 -3.92 -8.04
C GLN A 103 14.48 -2.72 -7.11
N ARG A 104 15.45 -2.82 -6.19
CA ARG A 104 15.79 -1.70 -5.30
C ARG A 104 16.54 -0.62 -6.10
N PRO A 105 16.06 0.62 -6.14
CA PRO A 105 16.70 1.69 -6.92
C PRO A 105 18.02 2.16 -6.28
N THR A 106 18.12 2.12 -4.94
CA THR A 106 19.30 2.57 -4.19
C THR A 106 19.64 1.59 -3.07
N ALA A 107 20.88 1.66 -2.56
CA ALA A 107 21.28 0.90 -1.37
C ALA A 107 20.53 1.29 -0.09
N GLN A 108 19.92 2.48 -0.06
CA GLN A 108 19.14 2.98 1.07
C GLN A 108 17.67 2.54 1.02
N SER A 109 17.23 1.90 -0.06
CA SER A 109 15.86 1.39 -0.21
C SER A 109 15.62 0.22 0.74
N VAL A 110 14.78 0.42 1.76
CA VAL A 110 14.51 -0.57 2.81
C VAL A 110 13.07 -1.07 2.83
N ASN A 111 12.12 -0.28 2.32
CA ASN A 111 10.71 -0.66 2.24
C ASN A 111 10.09 -0.16 0.93
N TYR A 112 8.94 -0.69 0.54
CA TYR A 112 8.23 -0.29 -0.65
C TYR A 112 6.72 -0.21 -0.43
N ARG A 113 6.06 0.50 -1.34
CA ARG A 113 4.62 0.48 -1.50
C ARG A 113 4.29 -0.04 -2.89
N LEU A 114 3.36 -0.98 -2.94
CA LEU A 114 2.84 -1.58 -4.16
C LEU A 114 1.46 -1.00 -4.44
N TYR A 115 1.32 -0.35 -5.57
CA TYR A 115 0.03 0.12 -6.08
C TYR A 115 -0.47 -0.82 -7.17
N LEU A 116 -1.74 -1.21 -7.12
CA LEU A 116 -2.43 -1.96 -8.16
C LEU A 116 -3.73 -1.25 -8.56
N THR A 117 -3.99 -1.19 -9.87
CA THR A 117 -5.22 -0.64 -10.44
C THR A 117 -5.53 -1.36 -11.75
N GLU A 118 -6.77 -1.24 -12.19
CA GLU A 118 -7.27 -1.69 -13.49
C GLU A 118 -6.47 -1.04 -14.63
N GLN A 119 -6.33 -1.75 -15.75
CA GLN A 119 -5.89 -1.10 -16.98
C GLN A 119 -7.06 -0.32 -17.56
N ARG A 120 -6.96 1.01 -17.57
CA ARG A 120 -7.91 1.84 -18.33
C ARG A 120 -7.56 1.74 -19.81
N THR A 121 -8.41 1.08 -20.58
CA THR A 121 -8.44 1.24 -22.04
C THR A 121 -9.09 2.59 -22.34
N HIS A 122 -8.33 3.48 -22.97
CA HIS A 122 -8.82 4.75 -23.51
C HIS A 122 -9.62 4.53 -24.80
#